data_AF-A0AAU6C4L4-F1
#
_entry.id   AF-A0AAU6C4L4-F1
#
_cell.length_a   1.000
_cell.length_b   1.000
_cell.length_c   1.000
_cell.angle_alpha   90.00
_cell.angle_beta   90.00
_cell.angle_gamma   90.00
#
_symmetry.space_group_name_H-M   'P 1'
#
loop_
_entity.id
_entity.type
_entity.pdbx_description
1 polymer ?
#
loop_
_entity_poly.entity_id
_entity_poly.type
_entity_poly.pdbx_seq_one_letter_code
_entity_poly.pdbx_strand_id
1 'polypeptide(L)'
;MEYVTVRGLALPARLTSLLDQGRWRHPGDAEMARLIPWFESPIDFLTTTGQMEWESSSLDTFDDDRYAAFLHVARGDGQETPVELPWLHVEQAFFIAVNRVPADDIGLALDYRTDALDPRVVGSHVSMNPMLYEWRVVAPTFSVFAAALDL
;
A
#
# COMPACT_ATOMS: atom_id res chain seq x y z
N MET A 1 -6.29 -25.71 -2.68
CA MET A 1 -5.15 -24.85 -2.31
C MET A 1 -5.76 -23.62 -1.69
N GLU A 2 -5.54 -23.40 -0.39
CA GLU A 2 -5.90 -22.13 0.24
C GLU A 2 -4.87 -21.09 -0.21
N TYR A 3 -5.35 -19.93 -0.65
CA TYR A 3 -4.49 -18.78 -0.92
C TYR A 3 -4.09 -18.16 0.41
N VAL A 4 -2.83 -17.74 0.53
CA VAL A 4 -2.42 -16.91 1.66
C VAL A 4 -3.11 -15.55 1.52
N THR A 5 -3.70 -15.05 2.59
CA THR A 5 -4.43 -13.78 2.59
C THR A 5 -3.87 -12.80 3.61
N VAL A 6 -4.02 -11.51 3.33
CA VAL A 6 -3.84 -10.41 4.28
C VAL A 6 -5.14 -9.60 4.28
N ARG A 7 -5.75 -9.37 5.43
CA ARG A 7 -7.07 -8.70 5.56
C ARG A 7 -8.16 -9.32 4.67
N GLY A 8 -8.11 -10.65 4.50
CA GLY A 8 -9.03 -11.38 3.62
C GLY A 8 -8.79 -11.18 2.11
N LEU A 9 -7.80 -10.38 1.72
CA LEU A 9 -7.40 -10.15 0.33
C LEU A 9 -6.31 -11.15 -0.06
N ALA A 10 -6.43 -11.75 -1.25
CA ALA A 10 -5.50 -12.76 -1.72
C ALA A 10 -4.12 -12.15 -1.99
N LEU A 11 -3.07 -12.74 -1.40
CA LEU A 11 -1.71 -12.31 -1.64
C LEU A 11 -1.32 -12.62 -3.10
N PRO A 12 -0.76 -11.66 -3.87
CA PRO A 12 -0.37 -11.92 -5.25
C PRO A 12 0.65 -13.06 -5.32
N ALA A 13 0.52 -13.93 -6.32
CA ALA A 13 1.40 -15.10 -6.46
C ALA A 13 2.89 -14.71 -6.53
N ARG A 14 3.20 -13.58 -7.18
CA ARG A 14 4.55 -13.03 -7.25
C ARG A 14 5.06 -12.58 -5.87
N LEU A 15 4.24 -11.88 -5.09
CA LEU A 15 4.63 -11.44 -3.75
C LEU A 15 4.87 -12.65 -2.83
N THR A 16 3.99 -13.65 -2.91
CA THR A 16 4.16 -14.94 -2.21
C THR A 16 5.52 -15.57 -2.54
N SER A 17 5.84 -15.71 -3.83
CA SER A 17 7.12 -16.26 -4.27
C SER A 17 8.33 -15.44 -3.80
N LEU A 18 8.23 -14.11 -3.76
CA LEU A 18 9.31 -13.24 -3.30
C LEU A 18 9.53 -13.34 -1.79
N LEU A 19 8.45 -13.49 -1.01
CA LEU A 19 8.53 -13.72 0.44
C LEU A 19 9.14 -15.08 0.76
N ASP A 20 8.67 -16.15 0.09
CA ASP A 20 9.18 -17.52 0.27
C ASP A 20 10.67 -17.63 -0.06
N GLN A 21 11.13 -16.89 -1.06
CA GLN A 21 12.54 -16.84 -1.46
C GLN A 21 13.37 -15.84 -0.63
N GLY A 22 12.74 -15.09 0.29
CA GLY A 22 13.38 -14.01 1.05
C GLY A 22 13.90 -12.87 0.17
N ARG A 23 13.37 -12.73 -1.05
CA ARG A 23 13.74 -11.71 -2.06
C ARG A 23 12.91 -10.44 -1.93
N TRP A 24 11.74 -10.49 -1.30
CA TRP A 24 11.00 -9.28 -0.95
C TRP A 24 11.74 -8.53 0.16
N ARG A 25 12.63 -7.62 -0.24
CA ARG A 25 13.45 -6.78 0.63
C ARG A 25 13.59 -5.41 0.00
N HIS A 26 13.80 -4.40 0.84
CA HIS A 26 14.01 -3.04 0.38
C HIS A 26 15.20 -2.96 -0.60
N PRO A 27 15.03 -2.45 -1.83
CA PRO A 27 16.06 -2.45 -2.87
C PRO A 27 17.16 -1.40 -2.65
N GLY A 28 16.93 -0.48 -1.71
CA GLY A 28 17.79 0.66 -1.41
C GLY A 28 17.10 1.98 -1.75
N ASP A 29 17.36 3.02 -0.95
CA ASP A 29 16.64 4.30 -1.06
C ASP A 29 16.86 4.97 -2.44
N ALA A 30 18.03 4.78 -3.05
CA ALA A 30 18.33 5.29 -4.38
C ALA A 30 17.47 4.66 -5.49
N GLU A 31 17.23 3.35 -5.42
CA GLU A 31 16.35 2.66 -6.38
C GLU A 31 14.89 3.05 -6.17
N MET A 32 14.46 3.21 -4.91
CA MET A 32 13.12 3.71 -4.60
C MET A 32 12.91 5.13 -5.13
N ALA A 33 13.86 6.04 -4.91
CA ALA A 33 13.80 7.41 -5.41
C ALA A 33 13.83 7.46 -6.96
N ARG A 34 14.55 6.55 -7.61
CA ARG A 34 14.54 6.42 -9.08
C ARG A 34 13.17 5.97 -9.60
N LEU A 35 12.54 5.01 -8.92
CA LEU A 35 11.26 4.45 -9.32
C LEU A 35 10.08 5.40 -9.01
N ILE A 36 10.11 6.05 -7.85
CA ILE A 36 9.02 6.87 -7.32
C ILE A 36 9.58 8.24 -6.89
N PRO A 37 9.97 9.11 -7.83
CA PRO A 37 10.69 10.35 -7.49
C PRO A 37 9.88 11.36 -6.69
N TRP A 38 8.55 11.18 -6.61
CA TRP A 38 7.65 12.01 -5.80
C TRP A 38 7.46 11.47 -4.36
N PHE A 39 7.99 10.29 -4.05
CA PHE A 39 7.91 9.66 -2.73
C PHE A 39 9.24 9.87 -2.01
N GLU A 40 9.32 10.94 -1.22
CA GLU A 40 10.60 11.44 -0.69
C GLU A 40 11.04 10.74 0.59
N SER A 41 10.09 10.27 1.38
CA SER A 41 10.37 9.69 2.68
C SER A 41 10.78 8.22 2.59
N PRO A 42 11.72 7.76 3.44
CA PRO A 42 12.18 6.38 3.42
C PRO A 42 11.14 5.42 4.00
N ILE A 43 11.07 4.22 3.42
CA ILE A 43 10.16 3.16 3.81
C ILE A 43 10.90 1.86 4.09
N ASP A 44 10.26 0.96 4.83
CA ASP A 44 10.69 -0.41 5.01
C ASP A 44 9.65 -1.36 4.43
N PHE A 45 10.13 -2.36 3.69
CA PHE A 45 9.27 -3.40 3.11
C PHE A 45 8.81 -4.35 4.21
N LEU A 46 7.52 -4.65 4.24
CA LEU A 46 6.95 -5.64 5.15
C LEU A 46 7.27 -7.04 4.60
N THR A 47 8.11 -7.78 5.31
CA THR A 47 8.75 -9.02 4.82
C THR A 47 8.04 -10.29 5.23
N THR A 48 6.91 -10.17 5.91
CA THR A 48 6.04 -11.29 6.28
C THR A 48 4.58 -10.87 6.18
N THR A 49 3.69 -11.83 5.95
CA THR A 49 2.25 -11.57 5.97
C THR A 49 1.76 -11.14 7.35
N GLY A 50 2.39 -11.61 8.43
CA GLY A 50 2.08 -11.15 9.79
C GLY A 50 2.39 -9.67 10.00
N GLN A 51 3.48 -9.14 9.41
CA GLN A 51 3.77 -7.71 9.41
C GLN A 51 2.75 -6.93 8.58
N MET A 52 2.40 -7.43 7.39
CA MET A 52 1.38 -6.80 6.54
C MET A 52 0.03 -6.72 7.25
N GLU A 53 -0.37 -7.79 7.94
CA GLU A 53 -1.60 -7.84 8.73
C GLU A 53 -1.56 -6.83 9.89
N TRP A 54 -0.46 -6.84 10.66
CA TRP A 54 -0.28 -5.96 11.81
C TRP A 54 -0.34 -4.49 11.41
N GLU A 55 0.50 -4.06 10.46
CA GLU A 55 0.54 -2.65 10.04
C GLU A 55 -0.77 -2.20 9.41
N SER A 56 -1.38 -3.09 8.62
CA SER A 56 -2.63 -2.77 7.95
C SER A 56 -3.84 -2.80 8.90
N SER A 57 -3.73 -3.31 10.14
CA SER A 57 -4.83 -3.27 11.11
C SER A 57 -5.25 -1.83 11.47
N SER A 58 -4.35 -0.86 11.31
CA SER A 58 -4.64 0.56 11.46
C SER A 58 -5.74 1.05 10.51
N LEU A 59 -5.83 0.46 9.31
CA LEU A 59 -6.87 0.78 8.31
C LEU A 59 -8.29 0.50 8.84
N ASP A 60 -8.46 -0.42 9.80
CA ASP A 60 -9.75 -0.73 10.40
C ASP A 60 -10.15 0.21 11.53
N THR A 61 -9.22 1.01 12.03
CA THR A 61 -9.44 1.88 13.20
C THR A 61 -9.86 3.30 12.81
N PHE A 62 -9.86 3.62 11.51
CA PHE A 62 -10.30 4.91 10.99
C PHE A 62 -11.83 4.99 10.97
N ASP A 63 -12.41 5.05 12.17
CA ASP A 63 -13.85 5.28 12.39
C ASP A 63 -14.16 6.76 12.70
N ASP A 64 -13.13 7.60 12.91
CA ASP A 64 -13.25 9.05 13.07
C ASP A 64 -13.04 9.75 11.72
N ASP A 65 -14.10 10.41 11.23
CA ASP A 65 -14.14 11.18 9.98
C ASP A 65 -12.95 12.13 9.81
N ARG A 66 -12.38 12.68 10.90
CA ARG A 66 -11.25 13.62 10.80
C ARG A 66 -9.95 12.94 10.43
N TYR A 67 -9.65 11.80 11.04
CA TYR A 67 -8.44 11.04 10.74
C TYR A 67 -8.56 10.38 9.36
N ALA A 68 -9.75 9.88 9.02
CA ALA A 68 -10.02 9.33 7.71
C ALA A 68 -9.80 10.37 6.58
N ALA A 69 -10.30 11.60 6.78
CA ALA A 69 -10.08 12.70 5.84
C ALA A 69 -8.60 13.15 5.78
N PHE A 70 -7.91 13.20 6.91
CA PHE A 70 -6.49 13.58 6.97
C PHE A 70 -5.59 12.63 6.15
N LEU A 71 -5.85 11.32 6.23
CA LEU A 71 -5.09 10.28 5.53
C LEU A 71 -5.65 9.94 4.13
N HIS A 72 -6.71 10.62 3.69
CA HIS A 72 -7.51 10.28 2.50
C HIS A 72 -7.81 8.77 2.41
N VAL A 73 -8.44 8.24 3.44
CA VAL A 73 -8.93 6.86 3.47
C VAL A 73 -10.45 6.85 3.58
N ALA A 74 -11.08 5.88 2.94
CA ALA A 74 -12.53 5.73 2.94
C ALA A 74 -12.93 4.25 2.97
N ARG A 75 -14.10 3.98 3.58
CA ARG A 75 -14.79 2.68 3.53
C ARG A 75 -15.72 2.65 2.32
N GLY A 76 -15.93 1.46 1.75
CA GLY A 76 -16.86 1.28 0.64
C GLY A 76 -18.31 1.23 1.10
N ASP A 77 -18.53 0.75 2.33
CA ASP A 77 -19.85 0.58 2.90
C ASP A 77 -20.59 1.93 3.03
N GLY A 78 -21.80 1.99 2.44
CA GLY A 78 -22.68 3.15 2.53
C GLY A 78 -22.39 4.27 1.52
N GLN A 79 -21.43 4.11 0.61
CA GLN A 79 -21.15 5.10 -0.44
C GLN A 79 -22.05 4.90 -1.67
N GLU A 80 -22.67 5.97 -2.16
CA GLU A 80 -23.44 5.95 -3.43
C GLU A 80 -22.53 5.89 -4.67
N THR A 81 -21.28 6.32 -4.52
CA THR A 81 -20.26 6.35 -5.57
C THR A 81 -19.06 5.48 -5.20
N PRO A 82 -18.41 4.80 -6.18
CA PRO A 82 -17.17 4.08 -5.92
C PRO A 82 -16.10 4.99 -5.29
N VAL A 83 -15.37 4.47 -4.31
CA VAL A 83 -14.20 5.16 -3.76
C VAL A 83 -13.12 5.17 -4.85
N GLU A 84 -12.68 6.37 -5.24
CA GLU A 84 -11.64 6.60 -6.25
C GLU A 84 -10.42 7.30 -5.65
N LEU A 85 -9.26 7.20 -6.31
CA LEU A 85 -8.09 7.99 -5.93
C LEU A 85 -8.43 9.50 -6.03
N PRO A 86 -7.97 10.35 -5.09
CA PRO A 86 -6.86 10.10 -4.16
C PRO A 86 -7.24 9.41 -2.83
N TRP A 87 -8.47 8.91 -2.70
CA TRP A 87 -8.91 8.14 -1.52
C TRP A 87 -8.52 6.65 -1.62
N LEU A 88 -7.91 6.11 -0.57
CA LEU A 88 -7.66 4.69 -0.43
C LEU A 88 -8.92 3.99 0.12
N HIS A 89 -9.34 2.92 -0.55
CA HIS A 89 -10.44 2.08 -0.08
C HIS A 89 -9.92 1.07 0.94
N VAL A 90 -10.21 1.25 2.23
CA VAL A 90 -9.56 0.49 3.33
C VAL A 90 -9.86 -1.01 3.34
N GLU A 91 -11.03 -1.40 2.83
CA GLU A 91 -11.42 -2.83 2.70
C GLU A 91 -10.82 -3.50 1.46
N GLN A 92 -10.26 -2.73 0.51
CA GLN A 92 -9.67 -3.26 -0.72
C GLN A 92 -8.18 -2.93 -0.83
N ALA A 93 -7.52 -2.70 0.31
CA ALA A 93 -6.09 -2.44 0.35
C ALA A 93 -5.41 -3.02 1.60
N PHE A 94 -4.11 -3.27 1.46
CA PHE A 94 -3.22 -3.53 2.59
C PHE A 94 -1.80 -3.04 2.28
N PHE A 95 -1.03 -2.73 3.31
CA PHE A 95 0.34 -2.23 3.20
C PHE A 95 1.35 -3.33 2.86
N ILE A 96 2.27 -3.01 1.98
CA ILE A 96 3.45 -3.84 1.63
C ILE A 96 4.77 -3.15 2.02
N ALA A 97 4.72 -1.85 2.32
CA ALA A 97 5.81 -1.10 2.92
C ALA A 97 5.23 0.06 3.74
N VAL A 98 5.90 0.43 4.83
CA VAL A 98 5.50 1.54 5.71
C VAL A 98 6.70 2.45 5.97
N ASN A 99 6.44 3.63 6.51
CA ASN A 99 7.47 4.56 6.96
C ASN A 99 8.58 3.88 7.80
N ARG A 100 9.83 4.23 7.49
CA ARG A 100 10.99 3.85 8.33
C ARG A 100 11.13 4.79 9.54
N VAL A 101 10.76 6.05 9.38
CA VAL A 101 10.88 7.08 10.41
C VAL A 101 9.60 7.11 11.26
N PRO A 102 9.67 6.89 12.58
CA PRO A 102 8.50 6.98 13.44
C PRO A 102 7.78 8.33 13.30
N ALA A 103 6.44 8.29 13.38
CA ALA A 103 5.53 9.44 13.21
C ALA A 103 5.43 10.03 11.79
N ASP A 104 5.97 9.36 10.78
CA ASP A 104 5.65 9.65 9.38
C ASP A 104 4.48 8.75 8.93
N ASP A 105 3.36 9.32 8.51
CA ASP A 105 2.12 8.58 8.21
C ASP A 105 2.05 8.17 6.74
N ILE A 106 3.10 7.51 6.24
CA ILE A 106 3.23 7.10 4.84
C ILE A 106 3.39 5.59 4.65
N GLY A 107 3.04 5.12 3.45
CA GLY A 107 3.27 3.74 3.06
C GLY A 107 3.00 3.46 1.59
N LEU A 108 3.34 2.24 1.19
CA LEU A 108 2.92 1.64 -0.07
C LEU A 108 1.88 0.55 0.20
N ALA A 109 0.79 0.57 -0.55
CA ALA A 109 -0.28 -0.40 -0.45
C ALA A 109 -0.51 -1.12 -1.79
N LEU A 110 -0.97 -2.37 -1.69
CA LEU A 110 -1.67 -3.03 -2.78
C LEU A 110 -3.13 -2.59 -2.76
N ASP A 111 -3.65 -2.21 -3.91
CA ASP A 111 -5.02 -1.73 -4.08
C ASP A 111 -5.74 -2.61 -5.10
N TYR A 112 -6.73 -3.35 -4.60
CA TYR A 112 -7.41 -4.44 -5.31
C TYR A 112 -8.60 -3.96 -6.16
N ARG A 113 -8.88 -2.65 -6.18
CA ARG A 113 -9.96 -2.06 -7.00
C ARG A 113 -9.80 -2.31 -8.50
N THR A 114 -8.59 -2.63 -8.97
CA THR A 114 -8.30 -2.85 -10.39
C THR A 114 -8.22 -4.33 -10.78
N ASP A 115 -7.57 -5.15 -9.97
CA ASP A 115 -7.33 -6.57 -10.25
C ASP A 115 -7.16 -7.35 -8.93
N ALA A 116 -7.84 -8.48 -8.81
CA ALA A 116 -7.85 -9.29 -7.59
C ALA A 116 -6.60 -10.17 -7.41
N LEU A 117 -5.82 -10.39 -8.48
CA LEU A 117 -4.66 -11.29 -8.52
C LEU A 117 -3.34 -10.53 -8.75
N ASP A 118 -3.38 -9.40 -9.46
CA ASP A 118 -2.24 -8.52 -9.69
C ASP A 118 -2.62 -7.05 -9.44
N PRO A 119 -2.96 -6.67 -8.19
CA PRO A 119 -3.46 -5.35 -7.83
C PRO A 119 -2.46 -4.26 -8.15
N ARG A 120 -2.93 -3.02 -8.34
CA ARG A 120 -2.04 -1.87 -8.51
C ARG A 120 -1.27 -1.58 -7.23
N VAL A 121 -0.14 -0.89 -7.36
CA VAL A 121 0.61 -0.36 -6.22
C VAL A 121 0.33 1.13 -6.11
N VAL A 122 -0.06 1.57 -4.92
CA VAL A 122 -0.27 2.99 -4.58
C VAL A 122 0.63 3.39 -3.43
N GLY A 123 1.03 4.65 -3.40
CA GLY A 123 1.80 5.23 -2.30
C GLY A 123 1.09 6.46 -1.76
N SER A 124 1.10 6.64 -0.44
CA SER A 124 0.68 7.89 0.16
C SER A 124 1.81 8.92 0.09
N HIS A 125 1.44 10.17 -0.08
CA HIS A 125 2.35 11.30 -0.03
C HIS A 125 1.66 12.51 0.54
N VAL A 126 2.43 13.45 1.09
CA VAL A 126 1.90 14.75 1.49
C VAL A 126 1.51 15.51 0.23
N SER A 127 0.24 15.92 0.14
CA SER A 127 -0.27 16.68 -1.00
C SER A 127 0.31 18.10 -1.01
N MET A 128 -0.06 18.93 -2.01
CA MET A 128 0.29 20.37 -2.00
C MET A 128 -0.26 21.10 -0.75
N ASN A 129 -1.30 20.55 -0.12
CA ASN A 129 -1.71 20.96 1.20
C ASN A 129 -0.97 20.09 2.24
N PRO A 130 -0.06 20.66 3.05
CA PRO A 130 0.72 19.89 4.03
C PRO A 130 -0.15 19.27 5.13
N MET A 131 -1.44 19.61 5.20
CA MET A 131 -2.42 19.05 6.12
C MET A 131 -3.20 17.86 5.54
N LEU A 132 -2.88 17.39 4.33
CA LEU A 132 -3.60 16.28 3.68
C LEU A 132 -2.61 15.33 3.00
N TYR A 133 -2.76 14.04 3.29
CA TYR A 133 -2.11 12.98 2.53
C TYR A 133 -2.96 12.59 1.33
N GLU A 134 -2.36 12.20 0.21
CA GLU A 134 -3.06 11.68 -0.96
C GLU A 134 -2.46 10.35 -1.41
N TRP A 135 -3.30 9.46 -1.91
CA TRP A 135 -2.86 8.20 -2.52
C TRP A 135 -2.67 8.37 -4.02
N ARG A 136 -1.51 7.97 -4.52
CA ARG A 136 -1.15 8.04 -5.94
C ARG A 136 -0.67 6.69 -6.45
N VAL A 137 -1.01 6.38 -7.71
CA VAL A 137 -0.50 5.19 -8.39
C VAL A 137 1.03 5.27 -8.52
N VAL A 138 1.69 4.23 -8.02
CA VAL A 138 3.12 3.96 -8.18
C VAL A 138 3.34 3.08 -9.41
N ALA A 139 2.55 2.01 -9.52
CA ALA A 139 2.61 1.08 -10.65
C ALA A 139 1.21 0.54 -10.97
N PRO A 140 0.92 0.25 -12.24
CA PRO A 140 -0.39 -0.24 -12.65
C PRO A 140 -0.70 -1.64 -12.11
N THR A 141 0.32 -2.46 -11.82
CA THR A 141 0.18 -3.75 -11.15
C THR A 141 1.40 -4.04 -10.25
N PHE A 142 1.24 -4.95 -9.29
CA PHE A 142 2.34 -5.42 -8.45
C PHE A 142 3.44 -6.08 -9.27
N SER A 143 3.10 -6.84 -10.31
CA SER A 143 4.09 -7.43 -11.21
C SER A 143 4.93 -6.38 -11.93
N VAL A 144 4.32 -5.27 -12.38
CA VAL A 144 5.08 -4.16 -12.97
C VAL A 144 5.99 -3.50 -11.94
N PHE A 145 5.51 -3.30 -10.71
CA PHE A 145 6.31 -2.75 -9.62
C PHE A 145 7.52 -3.63 -9.29
N ALA A 146 7.31 -4.92 -9.05
CA ALA A 146 8.37 -5.86 -8.73
C ALA A 146 9.39 -5.97 -9.87
N ALA A 147 8.94 -5.98 -11.13
CA ALA A 147 9.84 -5.98 -12.28
C ALA A 147 10.69 -4.72 -12.36
N ALA A 148 10.15 -3.54 -12.04
CA ALA A 148 10.88 -2.28 -12.05
C ALA A 148 11.96 -2.19 -10.95
N LEU A 149 11.85 -3.03 -9.93
CA LEU A 149 12.81 -3.21 -8.83
C LEU A 149 13.75 -4.42 -9.04
N ASP A 150 13.69 -5.08 -10.20
CA ASP A 150 14.46 -6.30 -10.51
C ASP A 150 14.20 -7.47 -9.51
N LEU A 151 12.97 -7.57 -9.00
CA LEU A 151 12.49 -8.62 -8.08
C LEU A 151 11.68 -9.72 -8.79
#